data_AF-A0A1H6VET8-F1
#
_entry.id   AF-A0A1H6VET8-F1
#
_cell.length_a   1.000
_cell.length_b   1.000
_cell.length_c   1.000
_cell.angle_alpha   90.00
_cell.angle_beta   90.00
_cell.angle_gamma   90.00
#
_symmetry.space_group_name_H-M   'P 1'
#
loop_
_entity.id
_entity.type
_entity.pdbx_description
1 polymer ?
#
loop_
_entity_poly.entity_id
_entity_poly.type
_entity_poly.pdbx_seq_one_letter_code
_entity_poly.pdbx_strand_id
1 'polypeptide(L)'
;MEAYVHAEKPALRRRAHAIVLSHKRYSINQISDILAVTRETVSLWFDAWEADGLEGLRDKARPGRPAVYDALDRERLQALV
;
A
#
# COMPACT_ATOMS: atom_id res chain seq x y z
N MET A 1 7.21 9.74 -15.80
CA MET A 1 5.83 9.98 -15.30
C MET A 1 4.89 8.85 -15.79
N GLU A 2 5.35 7.59 -15.76
CA GLU A 2 4.67 6.45 -16.42
C GLU A 2 3.79 5.59 -15.49
N ALA A 3 4.00 5.70 -14.17
CA ALA A 3 3.26 4.91 -13.18
C ALA A 3 1.75 5.24 -13.11
N TYR A 4 1.35 6.46 -13.52
CA TYR A 4 -0.05 6.92 -13.47
C TYR A 4 -0.95 6.18 -14.46
N VAL A 5 -0.44 5.81 -15.63
CA VAL A 5 -1.26 5.25 -16.72
C VAL A 5 -1.26 3.71 -16.72
N HIS A 6 -0.17 3.07 -16.26
CA HIS A 6 0.02 1.62 -16.47
C HIS A 6 0.37 0.79 -15.22
N ALA A 7 0.40 1.35 -14.01
CA ALA A 7 0.71 0.49 -12.86
C ALA A 7 -0.36 -0.62 -12.70
N GLU A 8 0.06 -1.89 -12.74
CA GLU A 8 -0.83 -3.08 -12.70
C GLU A 8 -1.82 -3.04 -11.54
N LYS A 9 -1.41 -2.47 -10.41
CA LYS A 9 -2.23 -2.41 -9.18
C LYS A 9 -3.00 -1.09 -9.09
N PRO A 10 -4.35 -1.12 -9.03
CA PRO A 10 -5.19 0.09 -8.88
C PRO A 10 -4.83 0.95 -7.65
N ALA A 11 -4.37 0.32 -6.57
CA ALA A 11 -3.95 1.02 -5.35
C ALA A 11 -2.69 1.87 -5.57
N LEU A 12 -1.71 1.35 -6.30
CA LEU A 12 -0.47 2.07 -6.61
C LEU A 12 -0.75 3.29 -7.50
N ARG A 13 -1.61 3.15 -8.52
CA ARG A 13 -2.03 4.29 -9.36
C ARG A 13 -2.67 5.39 -8.54
N ARG A 14 -3.58 5.03 -7.63
CA ARG A 14 -4.29 6.00 -6.77
C ARG A 14 -3.32 6.77 -5.87
N ARG A 15 -2.39 6.07 -5.23
CA ARG A 15 -1.34 6.67 -4.39
C ARG A 15 -0.42 7.59 -5.20
N ALA A 16 0.05 7.14 -6.37
CA ALA A 16 0.86 7.94 -7.26
C ALA A 16 0.11 9.18 -7.78
N HIS A 17 -1.20 9.07 -8.03
CA HIS A 17 -2.04 10.20 -8.42
C HIS A 17 -2.10 11.28 -7.32
N ALA A 18 -2.13 10.89 -6.04
CA ALA A 18 -2.07 11.84 -4.93
C ALA A 18 -0.78 12.67 -4.95
N ILE A 19 0.38 12.04 -5.22
CA ILE A 19 1.67 12.75 -5.33
C ILE A 19 1.66 13.73 -6.51
N VAL A 20 1.12 13.32 -7.66
CA VAL A 20 1.00 14.21 -8.84
C VAL A 20 0.10 15.41 -8.56
N LEU A 21 -1.01 15.22 -7.85
CA LEU A 21 -1.90 16.32 -7.45
C LEU A 21 -1.21 17.28 -6.47
N SER A 22 -0.45 16.75 -5.50
CA SER A 22 0.36 17.57 -4.59
C SER A 22 1.37 18.43 -5.35
N HIS A 23 2.07 17.86 -6.33
CA HIS A 23 3.00 18.60 -7.19
C HIS A 23 2.29 19.70 -8.02
N LYS A 24 1.01 19.51 -8.34
CA LYS A 24 0.14 20.52 -8.98
C LYS A 24 -0.43 21.56 -8.00
N ARG A 25 0.09 21.62 -6.77
CA ARG A 25 -0.31 22.56 -5.69
C ARG A 25 -1.72 22.33 -5.12
N TYR A 26 -2.29 21.13 -5.29
CA TYR A 26 -3.50 20.78 -4.56
C TYR A 26 -3.17 20.53 -3.09
N SER A 27 -4.02 21.05 -2.19
CA SER A 27 -3.92 20.79 -0.76
C SER A 27 -4.35 19.36 -0.42
N ILE A 28 -3.93 18.86 0.75
CA ILE A 28 -4.32 17.53 1.25
C ILE A 28 -5.84 17.36 1.27
N ASN A 29 -6.60 18.40 1.68
CA ASN A 29 -8.06 18.37 1.70
C ASN A 29 -8.67 18.23 0.30
N GLN A 30 -8.13 18.96 -0.69
CA GLN A 30 -8.62 18.82 -2.06
C GLN A 30 -8.28 17.45 -2.64
N ILE A 31 -7.12 16.90 -2.30
CA ILE A 31 -6.70 15.56 -2.75
C ILE A 31 -7.57 14.49 -2.11
N SER A 32 -7.92 14.62 -0.82
CA SER A 32 -8.83 13.70 -0.14
C SER A 32 -10.21 13.70 -0.79
N ASP A 33 -10.72 14.88 -1.18
CA ASP A 33 -12.00 15.02 -1.87
C ASP A 33 -11.96 14.41 -3.28
N ILE A 34 -10.91 14.70 -4.06
CA ILE A 34 -10.72 14.18 -5.43
C ILE A 34 -10.61 12.65 -5.45
N LEU A 35 -9.88 12.08 -4.49
CA LEU A 35 -9.60 10.64 -4.43
C LEU A 35 -10.60 9.86 -3.57
N ALA A 36 -11.57 10.54 -2.95
CA ALA A 36 -12.56 9.99 -2.03
C ALA A 36 -11.94 9.13 -0.92
N VAL A 37 -10.89 9.65 -0.28
CA VAL A 37 -10.18 9.03 0.86
C VAL A 37 -10.11 10.01 2.03
N THR A 38 -9.70 9.55 3.21
CA THR A 38 -9.49 10.46 4.35
C THR A 38 -8.20 11.26 4.19
N ARG A 39 -8.11 12.44 4.82
CA ARG A 39 -6.87 13.22 4.83
C ARG A 39 -5.71 12.44 5.45
N GLU A 40 -5.98 11.64 6.48
CA GLU A 40 -4.98 10.82 7.17
C GLU A 40 -4.38 9.79 6.19
N THR A 41 -5.20 9.23 5.30
CA THR A 41 -4.75 8.31 4.26
C THR A 41 -3.79 9.00 3.27
N VAL A 42 -4.11 10.24 2.88
CA VAL A 42 -3.25 11.04 2.00
C VAL A 42 -1.93 11.38 2.68
N SER A 43 -1.97 11.80 3.96
CA SER A 43 -0.76 12.06 4.76
C SER A 43 0.14 10.83 4.84
N LEU A 44 -0.41 9.65 5.14
CA LEU A 44 0.36 8.39 5.18
C LEU A 44 1.05 8.08 3.84
N TRP A 45 0.41 8.39 2.71
CA TRP A 45 1.04 8.20 1.40
C TRP A 45 2.18 9.19 1.16
N PHE A 46 2.07 10.41 1.68
CA PHE A 46 3.16 11.40 1.59
C PHE A 46 4.33 11.01 2.48
N ASP A 47 4.06 10.58 3.72
CA ASP A 47 5.11 10.10 4.62
C ASP A 47 5.86 8.90 4.01
N ALA A 48 5.13 7.95 3.41
CA ALA A 48 5.72 6.81 2.73
C ALA A 48 6.52 7.21 1.47
N TRP A 49 6.06 8.21 0.72
CA TRP A 49 6.77 8.74 -0.44
C TRP A 49 8.06 9.48 -0.05
N GLU A 50 8.04 10.29 1.01
CA GLU A 50 9.23 10.99 1.49
C GLU A 50 10.27 10.02 2.07
N ALA A 51 9.84 8.90 2.65
CA ALA A 51 10.72 7.87 3.18
C ALA A 51 11.38 7.02 2.08
N ASP A 52 10.58 6.46 1.17
CA ASP A 52 11.01 5.38 0.26
C ASP A 52 10.66 5.65 -1.22
N GLY A 53 10.19 6.86 -1.55
CA GLY A 53 9.77 7.24 -2.90
C GLY A 53 8.67 6.34 -3.46
N LEU A 54 8.87 5.85 -4.69
CA LEU A 54 7.89 5.00 -5.37
C LEU A 54 7.72 3.64 -4.66
N GLU A 55 8.77 3.13 -4.01
CA GLU A 55 8.71 1.85 -3.29
C GLU A 55 7.80 1.95 -2.07
N GLY A 56 7.82 3.09 -1.38
CA GLY A 56 6.93 3.38 -0.25
C GLY A 56 5.44 3.36 -0.60
N LEU A 57 5.09 3.62 -1.86
CA LEU A 57 3.71 3.57 -2.34
C LEU A 57 3.25 2.16 -2.73
N ARG A 58 4.17 1.19 -2.86
CA ARG A 58 3.80 -0.19 -3.20
C ARG A 58 3.19 -0.89 -1.98
N ASP A 59 2.30 -1.84 -2.23
CA ASP A 59 1.81 -2.69 -1.15
C ASP A 59 2.94 -3.57 -0.64
N LYS A 60 3.30 -3.39 0.63
CA LYS A 60 4.21 -4.29 1.34
C LYS A 60 3.58 -5.68 1.42
N ALA A 61 4.42 -6.71 1.31
CA ALA A 61 3.98 -8.08 1.51
C ALA A 61 3.38 -8.19 2.92
N ARG A 62 2.13 -8.64 3.00
CA ARG A 62 1.49 -8.93 4.29
C ARG A 62 1.88 -10.36 4.65
N PRO A 63 2.77 -10.60 5.63
CA PRO A 63 2.90 -11.94 6.17
C PRO A 63 1.52 -12.27 6.71
N GLY A 64 0.90 -13.34 6.21
CA GLY A 64 -0.42 -13.75 6.67
C GLY A 64 -0.41 -14.03 8.18
N ARG A 65 -1.53 -14.53 8.70
CA ARG A 65 -1.56 -15.01 10.08
C ARG A 65 -0.38 -15.99 10.29
N PRO A 66 0.50 -15.77 11.28
CA PRO A 66 1.55 -16.73 11.60
C PRO A 66 0.95 -18.12 11.76
N ALA A 67 1.62 -19.13 11.21
CA ALA A 67 1.17 -20.51 11.36
C ALA A 67 1.16 -20.87 12.86
N VAL A 68 0.04 -21.42 13.34
CA VAL A 68 -0.10 -21.85 14.74
C VAL A 68 0.77 -23.07 15.04
N TYR A 69 0.98 -23.91 14.02
CA TYR A 69 1.73 -25.16 14.12
C TYR A 69 3.11 -25.00 13.49
N ASP A 70 4.13 -25.42 14.24
CA ASP A 70 5.49 -25.51 13.72
C ASP A 70 5.66 -26.75 12.81
N ALA A 71 6.89 -27.02 12.35
CA ALA A 71 7.14 -28.16 11.46
C ALA A 71 6.86 -29.52 12.14
N LEU A 72 7.13 -29.62 13.44
CA LEU A 72 6.96 -30.83 14.22
C LEU A 72 5.48 -31.13 14.48
N ASP A 73 4.70 -30.09 14.77
CA ASP A 73 3.25 -30.20 14.92
C ASP A 73 2.57 -30.66 13.62
N ARG A 74 3.06 -30.19 12.47
CA ARG A 74 2.54 -30.64 11.15
C ARG A 74 2.84 -32.11 10.89
N GLU A 75 4.02 -32.59 11.24
CA GLU A 75 4.42 -33.99 11.09
C GLU A 75 3.57 -34.91 12.00
N ARG A 76 3.35 -34.49 13.26
CA ARG A 76 2.45 -35.19 14.19
C ARG A 76 1.02 -35.29 13.69
N LEU A 77 0.49 -34.22 13.09
CA LEU A 77 -0.85 -34.21 12.52
C LEU A 77 -0.97 -35.12 11.29
N GLN A 78 0.06 -35.19 10.43
CA GLN A 78 0.08 -36.09 9.27
C GLN A 78 0.12 -37.56 9.66
N ALA A 79 0.75 -37.90 10.79
CA ALA A 79 0.79 -39.27 11.31
C ALA A 79 -0.54 -39.76 11.93
N LEU A 80 -1.54 -38.89 12.09
CA LEU A 80 -2.85 -39.21 12.70
C LEU A 80 -3.97 -39.45 11.68
N VAL A 81 -3.69 -39.35 10.37
CA VAL A 81 -4.61 -39.60 9.24
C VAL A 81 -4.14 -40.81 8.47
#